data_AF-A0A804JAA7-F1
#
_entry.id   AF-A0A804JAA7-F1
#
_cell.length_a   1.000
_cell.length_b   1.000
_cell.length_c   1.000
_cell.angle_alpha   90.00
_cell.angle_beta   90.00
_cell.angle_gamma   90.00
#
_symmetry.space_group_name_H-M   'P 1'
#
loop_
_entity.id
_entity.type
_entity.pdbx_description
1 polymer ?
#
loop_
_entity_poly.entity_id
_entity_poly.type
_entity_poly.pdbx_seq_one_letter_code
_entity_poly.pdbx_strand_id
1 'polypeptide(L)' 'MDLSSVFVQVRHEEELKEAIETAMGWKRGCLRFIEVIVHKDDTSKELLEWGSGVCSANSRAPNPQQKSSHSSGNNESNSP' A
#
# COMPACT_ATOMS: atom_id res chain seq x y z
N MET A 1 -29.70 20.77 1.92
CA MET A 1 -28.87 19.85 2.72
C MET A 1 -27.51 20.49 2.83
N ASP A 2 -27.00 20.66 4.04
CA ASP A 2 -25.69 21.27 4.27
C ASP A 2 -24.59 20.29 3.87
N LEU A 3 -23.83 20.63 2.83
CA LEU A 3 -22.74 19.79 2.30
C LEU A 3 -21.56 19.70 3.28
N SER A 4 -21.42 20.66 4.20
CA SER A 4 -20.40 20.59 5.25
C SER A 4 -20.63 19.43 6.22
N SER A 5 -21.85 18.86 6.25
CA SER A 5 -22.18 17.71 7.10
C SER A 5 -21.67 16.36 6.55
N VAL A 6 -21.17 16.28 5.32
CA VAL A 6 -20.79 14.99 4.67
C VAL A 6 -19.29 14.88 4.36
N PHE A 7 -18.63 16.03 4.17
CA PHE A 7 -17.23 16.14 3.77
C PHE A 7 -16.55 17.24 4.58
N VAL A 8 -15.41 16.91 5.18
CA VAL A 8 -14.59 17.84 5.98
C VAL A 8 -13.13 17.71 5.60
N GLN A 9 -12.46 18.85 5.41
CA GLN A 9 -11.01 18.92 5.21
C GLN A 9 -10.36 19.34 6.52
N VAL A 10 -9.32 18.63 6.95
CA VAL A 10 -8.61 18.89 8.20
C VAL A 10 -7.12 19.06 7.95
N ARG A 11 -6.51 20.00 8.66
CA ARG A 11 -5.09 20.37 8.52
C ARG A 11 -4.27 20.14 9.78
N HIS A 12 -4.93 19.99 10.93
CA HIS A 12 -4.28 19.88 12.24
C HIS A 12 -5.03 18.90 13.13
N GLU A 13 -4.41 18.55 14.25
CA GLU A 13 -4.87 17.49 15.15
C GLU A 13 -6.25 17.78 15.76
N GLU A 14 -6.49 19.02 16.18
CA GLU A 14 -7.75 19.44 16.83
C GLU A 14 -8.94 19.29 15.88
N GLU A 15 -8.80 19.76 14.63
CA GLU A 15 -9.84 19.62 13.60
C GLU A 15 -10.14 18.15 13.30
N LEU A 16 -9.12 17.30 13.28
CA LEU A 16 -9.28 15.87 13.07
C LEU A 16 -10.04 15.21 14.24
N LYS A 17 -9.76 15.60 15.49
CA LYS A 17 -10.49 15.09 16.67
C LYS A 17 -11.98 15.45 16.60
N GLU A 18 -12.29 16.70 16.29
CA GLU A 18 -13.68 17.18 16.15
C GLU A 18 -14.40 16.49 14.98
N ALA A 19 -13.70 16.30 13.85
CA ALA A 19 -14.23 15.60 12.69
C ALA A 19 -14.56 14.13 13.00
N ILE A 20 -13.69 13.44 13.74
CA ILE A 20 -13.92 12.05 14.18
C ILE A 20 -15.10 11.98 15.14
N GLU A 21 -15.18 12.87 16.14
CA GLU A 21 -16.31 12.92 17.08
C GLU A 21 -17.64 13.14 16.34
N THR A 22 -17.66 14.11 15.42
CA THR A 22 -18.80 14.38 14.54
C THR A 22 -19.15 13.15 13.70
N ALA A 23 -18.14 12.42 13.22
CA ALA A 23 -18.31 11.22 12.40
C ALA A 23 -18.74 9.97 13.15
N MET A 24 -18.53 9.92 14.45
CA MET A 24 -18.98 8.83 15.33
C MET A 24 -20.32 9.13 16.01
N GLY A 25 -20.74 10.40 15.99
CA GLY A 25 -21.98 10.87 16.60
C GLY A 25 -23.28 10.28 16.02
N TRP A 26 -24.39 10.80 16.51
CA TRP A 26 -25.75 10.20 16.45
C TRP A 26 -26.25 9.74 15.06
N LYS A 27 -25.81 10.37 13.97
CA LYS A 27 -26.17 9.95 12.60
C LYS A 27 -25.26 8.80 12.10
N ARG A 28 -25.56 7.57 12.51
CA ARG A 28 -24.84 6.34 12.10
C ARG A 28 -25.30 5.75 10.75
N GLY A 29 -26.04 6.50 9.95
CA GLY A 29 -26.69 6.00 8.72
C GLY A 29 -26.06 6.47 7.40
N CYS A 30 -24.98 7.25 7.44
CA CYS A 30 -24.31 7.76 6.23
C CYS A 30 -22.79 7.66 6.32
N LEU A 31 -22.14 7.45 5.17
CA LEU A 31 -20.69 7.56 5.05
C LEU A 31 -20.27 9.03 5.18
N ARG A 32 -19.16 9.25 5.89
CA ARG A 32 -18.55 10.58 6.06
C ARG A 32 -17.10 10.52 5.59
N PHE A 33 -16.71 11.52 4.83
CA PHE A 33 -15.36 11.65 4.32
C PHE A 33 -14.62 12.71 5.14
N ILE A 34 -13.48 12.31 5.73
CA ILE A 34 -12.53 13.20 6.40
C ILE A 34 -11.28 13.22 5.51
N GLU A 35 -11.04 14.32 4.81
CA GLU A 35 -9.82 14.53 4.03
C GLU A 35 -8.75 15.15 4.93
N VAL A 36 -7.74 14.35 5.28
CA VAL A 36 -6.60 14.80 6.09
C VAL A 36 -5.50 15.29 5.15
N ILE A 37 -5.16 16.56 5.27
CA ILE A 37 -4.12 17.20 4.45
C ILE A 37 -2.78 17.09 5.19
N VAL A 38 -1.89 16.23 4.70
CA VAL A 38 -0.54 16.00 5.27
C VAL A 38 0.56 16.35 4.26
N HIS A 39 1.77 16.55 4.75
CA HIS A 39 2.93 16.74 3.88
C HIS A 39 3.27 15.43 3.16
N LYS A 40 3.78 15.50 1.92
CA LYS A 40 4.08 14.30 1.10
C LYS A 40 5.11 13.34 1.74
N ASP A 41 5.96 13.86 2.60
CA ASP A 41 7.02 13.10 3.28
C ASP A 41 6.62 12.71 4.72
N ASP A 42 5.41 13.08 5.16
CA ASP A 42 4.86 12.70 6.46
C ASP A 42 4.32 11.26 6.39
N THR A 43 5.22 10.30 6.60
CA THR A 43 4.94 8.87 6.56
C THR A 43 5.68 8.14 7.68
N SER A 44 5.25 6.92 7.98
CA SER A 44 5.89 6.08 8.98
C SER A 44 7.33 5.70 8.60
N LYS A 45 8.20 5.50 9.59
CA LYS A 45 9.58 5.04 9.39
C LYS A 45 9.61 3.62 8.83
N GLU A 46 8.66 2.80 9.29
CA GLU A 46 8.47 1.43 8.86
C GLU A 46 8.20 1.35 7.35
N LEU A 47 7.44 2.30 6.78
CA LEU A 47 7.21 2.34 5.34
C LEU A 47 8.51 2.60 4.56
N LEU A 48 9.35 3.51 5.07
CA LEU A 48 10.62 3.86 4.41
C LEU A 48 11.61 2.68 4.43
N GLU A 49 11.73 2.01 5.57
CA GLU A 49 12.60 0.84 5.74
C GLU A 49 12.15 -0.33 4.86
N TRP A 50 10.86 -0.64 4.89
CA TRP A 50 10.28 -1.70 4.07
C TRP A 50 10.39 -1.38 2.58
N GLY A 51 10.07 -0.14 2.18
CA GLY A 51 10.13 0.30 0.80
C GLY A 51 11.55 0.19 0.21
N SER A 52 12.57 0.52 1.01
CA SER A 52 13.98 0.33 0.64
C SER A 52 14.31 -1.15 0.40
N GLY A 53 13.86 -2.05 1.28
CA GLY A 53 14.05 -3.49 1.14
C GLY A 53 13.36 -4.06 -0.10
N VAL A 54 12.12 -3.64 -0.36
CA VAL A 54 11.35 -4.05 -1.55
C VAL A 54 12.00 -3.55 -2.84
N CYS A 55 12.40 -2.27 -2.88
CA CYS A 55 13.10 -1.71 -4.04
C CYS A 55 14.39 -2.49 -4.35
N SER A 56 15.19 -2.76 -3.32
CA SER A 56 16.42 -3.56 -3.43
C SER A 56 16.13 -4.96 -3.94
N ALA A 57 15.02 -5.57 -3.50
CA ALA A 57 14.63 -6.91 -3.88
C ALA A 57 14.12 -7.03 -5.33
N ASN A 58 13.32 -6.07 -5.75
CA ASN A 58 12.72 -6.03 -7.08
C ASN A 58 13.74 -5.67 -8.16
N SER A 59 14.75 -4.88 -7.82
CA SER A 59 15.76 -4.40 -8.78
C SER A 59 16.98 -5.32 -8.89
N ARG A 60 16.98 -6.50 -8.25
CA ARG A 60 18.12 -7.42 -8.31
C ARG A 60 18.32 -7.95 -9.72
N ALA A 61 19.58 -8.05 -10.14
CA ALA A 61 19.93 -8.74 -11.36
C ALA A 61 19.45 -10.21 -11.31
N PRO A 62 18.95 -10.78 -12.43
CA PRO A 62 18.61 -12.20 -12.50
C PRO A 62 19.81 -13.07 -12.10
N ASN A 63 19.58 -14.10 -11.30
CA ASN A 63 20.66 -14.96 -10.84
C ASN A 63 21.28 -15.74 -12.02
N PRO A 64 22.59 -15.59 -12.31
CA PRO A 64 23.23 -16.23 -13.46
C PRO A 64 23.16 -17.78 -13.45
N GLN A 65 23.07 -18.40 -12.27
CA GLN A 65 23.07 -19.85 -12.09
C GLN A 65 21.72 -20.55 -12.29
N GLN A 66 20.63 -19.82 -12.52
CA GLN A 66 19.31 -20.45 -12.71
C GLN A 66 19.05 -20.94 -14.15
N LYS A 67 19.97 -20.72 -15.10
CA LYS A 67 19.77 -21.08 -16.51
C LYS A 67 20.18 -22.52 -16.89
N SER A 68 20.72 -23.34 -15.99
CA SER A 68 21.35 -24.62 -16.37
C SER A 68 20.65 -25.91 -15.89
N SER A 69 19.49 -25.86 -15.23
CA SER A 69 18.89 -27.06 -14.60
C SER A 69 17.71 -27.70 -15.33
N HIS A 70 17.42 -27.35 -16.60
CA HIS A 70 16.35 -27.99 -17.40
C HIS A 70 16.82 -28.55 -18.76
N SER A 71 17.95 -29.27 -18.80
CA SER A 71 18.28 -30.10 -19.97
C SER A 71 19.07 -31.35 -19.59
N SER A 72 18.41 -32.37 -19.05
CA SER A 72 18.88 -33.76 -19.12
C SER A 72 17.74 -34.71 -18.79
N GLY A 73 17.33 -35.50 -19.78
CA GLY A 73 16.36 -36.58 -19.63
C GLY A 73 15.40 -36.59 -20.81
N ASN A 74 15.80 -37.25 -21.90
CA ASN A 74 14.97 -38.10 -22.78
C ASN A 74 15.80 -38.45 -24.03
N ASN A 75 16.72 -39.42 -23.90
CA ASN A 75 17.20 -40.21 -25.03
C ASN A 75 16.59 -41.60 -24.87
N GLU A 76 15.37 -41.75 -25.37
CA GLU A 76 14.77 -43.06 -25.65
C GLU A 76 14.65 -43.18 -27.17
N SER A 77 14.77 -44.41 -27.68
CA SER A 77 14.66 -44.86 -29.08
C SER A 77 15.87 -44.64 -30.00
N ASN A 78 16.75 -45.65 -30.07
CA ASN A 78 16.71 -46.55 -31.24
C ASN A 78 17.60 -47.79 -31.03
N SER A 79 16.98 -48.96 -31.06
CA SER A 79 17.64 -50.24 -31.41
C SER A 79 16.67 -50.99 -32.33
N PRO A 80 17.11 -51.46 -33.51
CA PRO A 80 16.48 -52.62 -34.14
C PRO A 80 16.88 -53.91 -33.41
#